data_AF-A0A9E5BD24-F1
#
_entry.id   AF-A0A9E5BD24-F1
#
_cell.length_a   1.000
_cell.length_b   1.000
_cell.length_c   1.000
_cell.angle_alpha   90.00
_cell.angle_beta   90.00
_cell.angle_gamma   90.00
#
_symmetry.space_group_name_H-M   'P 1'
#
loop_
_entity.id
_entity.type
_entity.pdbx_description
1 polymer ?
#
loop_
_entity_poly.entity_id
_entity_poly.type
_entity_poly.pdbx_seq_one_letter_code
_entity_poly.pdbx_strand_id
1 'polypeptide(L)'
;FVVYVQHINRDIRWYPRREWSKFRGQMEGTTNLRIPRVLNLFLHNIFIHVPHHVDMRIPFYRLPQAMNSIEAGFPGVAITKKLRMRDYFTTTSGCKLYDFESGAWSRYPTKQKAA
;
A
#
# COMPACT_ATOMS: atom_id res chain seq x y z
N PHE A 1 -1.04 3.08 12.50
CA PHE A 1 -0.01 2.13 12.02
C PHE A 1 -0.46 1.36 10.79
N VAL A 2 -1.48 0.49 10.86
CA VAL A 2 -1.87 -0.42 9.76
C VAL A 2 -2.20 0.32 8.45
N VAL A 3 -3.08 1.31 8.51
CA VAL A 3 -3.43 2.16 7.34
C VAL A 3 -2.19 2.86 6.75
N TYR A 4 -1.28 3.33 7.61
CA TYR A 4 -0.06 4.00 7.18
C TYR A 4 0.80 3.07 6.32
N VAL A 5 1.11 1.86 6.82
CA VAL A 5 1.97 0.91 6.07
C VAL A 5 1.28 0.37 4.81
N GLN A 6 -0.04 0.32 4.79
CA GLN A 6 -0.83 -0.07 3.62
C GLN A 6 -0.82 1.00 2.52
N HIS A 7 -0.85 2.28 2.87
CA HIS A 7 -1.04 3.39 1.92
C HIS A 7 0.17 4.30 1.73
N ILE A 8 1.29 4.00 2.40
CA ILE A 8 2.54 4.75 2.30
C ILE A 8 3.67 3.75 2.13
N ASN A 9 4.32 3.79 0.97
CA ASN A 9 5.50 2.99 0.63
C ASN A 9 6.22 3.66 -0.54
N ARG A 10 7.54 3.48 -0.66
CA ARG A 10 8.30 4.00 -1.80
C ARG A 10 7.84 3.44 -3.15
N ASP A 11 7.27 2.23 -3.14
CA ASP A 11 6.94 1.51 -4.37
C ASP A 11 5.50 1.76 -4.82
N ILE A 12 4.65 2.38 -4.00
CA ILE A 12 3.28 2.73 -4.40
C ILE A 12 3.23 4.13 -5.00
N ARG A 13 2.43 4.29 -6.06
CA ARG A 13 2.19 5.55 -6.72
C ARG A 13 0.83 6.12 -6.34
N TRP A 14 0.78 7.41 -6.08
CA TRP A 14 -0.48 8.16 -6.02
C TRP A 14 -0.70 8.88 -7.33
N TYR A 15 -1.96 8.98 -7.73
CA TYR A 15 -2.32 9.51 -9.03
C TYR A 15 -2.96 10.88 -8.90
N PRO A 16 -2.55 11.88 -9.71
CA PRO A 16 -3.29 13.13 -9.79
C PRO A 16 -4.68 12.86 -10.36
N ARG A 17 -5.64 13.72 -10.05
CA ARG A 17 -7.06 13.55 -10.44
C ARG A 17 -7.25 13.21 -11.93
N ARG A 18 -6.45 13.82 -12.82
CA ARG A 18 -6.52 13.59 -14.29
C ARG A 18 -6.06 12.20 -14.73
N GLU A 19 -5.18 11.54 -13.97
CA GLU A 19 -4.65 10.21 -14.26
C GLU A 19 -5.32 9.12 -13.41
N TRP A 20 -6.14 9.53 -12.45
CA TRP A 20 -6.79 8.62 -11.52
C TRP A 20 -7.89 7.84 -12.23
N SER A 21 -7.93 6.54 -11.98
CA SER A 21 -9.04 5.66 -12.33
C SER A 21 -9.35 4.75 -11.15
N LYS A 22 -10.55 4.16 -11.14
CA LYS A 22 -10.95 3.21 -10.10
C LYS A 22 -9.92 2.07 -9.98
N PHE A 23 -9.46 1.54 -11.12
CA PHE A 23 -8.43 0.51 -11.16
C PHE A 23 -7.13 0.98 -10.50
N ARG A 24 -6.56 2.11 -10.95
CA ARG A 24 -5.28 2.63 -10.43
C ARG A 24 -5.36 2.95 -8.94
N GLY A 25 -6.45 3.59 -8.51
CA GLY A 25 -6.65 3.94 -7.11
C GLY A 25 -6.76 2.73 -6.19
N GLN A 26 -7.48 1.69 -6.62
CA GLN A 26 -7.75 0.51 -5.79
C GLN A 26 -6.65 -0.56 -5.84
N MET A 27 -6.00 -0.74 -7.00
CA MET A 27 -5.07 -1.85 -7.24
C MET A 27 -3.61 -1.48 -7.04
N GLU A 28 -3.22 -0.24 -7.35
CA GLU A 28 -1.81 0.18 -7.37
C GLU A 28 -1.45 1.12 -6.20
N GLY A 29 -2.46 1.76 -5.61
CA GLY A 29 -2.28 2.76 -4.55
C GLY A 29 -2.02 2.19 -3.16
N THR A 30 -1.88 0.87 -3.02
CA THR A 30 -1.74 0.21 -1.71
C THR A 30 -0.75 -0.94 -1.74
N THR A 31 -0.29 -1.34 -0.54
CA THR A 31 0.52 -2.54 -0.35
C THR A 31 -0.25 -3.61 0.43
N ASN A 32 -0.04 -4.86 0.04
CA ASN A 32 -0.39 -6.05 0.81
C ASN A 32 0.85 -6.49 1.60
N LEU A 33 0.68 -6.86 2.87
CA LEU A 33 1.78 -7.25 3.73
C LEU A 33 1.63 -8.69 4.22
N ARG A 34 2.67 -9.50 3.99
CA ARG A 34 2.76 -10.88 4.48
C ARG A 34 3.27 -10.87 5.92
N ILE A 35 2.47 -11.42 6.80
CA ILE A 35 2.77 -11.67 8.22
C ILE A 35 2.56 -13.16 8.55
N PRO A 36 3.03 -13.67 9.71
CA PRO A 36 2.76 -15.05 10.12
C PRO A 36 1.26 -15.37 10.08
N ARG A 37 0.90 -16.55 9.56
CA ARG A 37 -0.51 -16.94 9.30
C ARG A 37 -1.42 -16.82 10.53
N VAL A 38 -0.91 -17.22 11.70
CA VAL A 38 -1.65 -17.13 12.96
C VAL A 38 -2.02 -15.68 13.29
N LEU A 39 -1.05 -14.77 13.19
CA LEU A 39 -1.30 -13.34 13.40
C LEU A 39 -2.24 -12.78 12.33
N ASN A 40 -2.13 -13.25 11.08
CA ASN A 40 -3.04 -12.83 10.01
C ASN A 40 -4.50 -13.20 10.34
N LEU A 41 -4.74 -14.40 10.87
CA LEU A 41 -6.06 -14.84 11.29
C LEU A 41 -6.61 -13.98 12.44
N PHE A 42 -5.83 -13.77 13.50
CA PHE A 42 -6.23 -12.93 14.64
C PHE A 42 -6.51 -11.47 14.26
N LEU A 43 -5.80 -10.96 13.25
CA LEU A 43 -5.99 -9.62 12.71
C LEU A 43 -6.96 -9.58 11.53
N HIS A 44 -7.81 -10.59 11.37
CA HIS A 44 -8.85 -10.65 10.34
C HIS A 44 -8.31 -10.37 8.92
N ASN A 45 -7.15 -10.94 8.59
CA ASN A 45 -6.48 -10.81 7.30
C ASN A 45 -6.31 -9.35 6.83
N ILE A 46 -6.28 -8.37 7.72
CA ILE A 46 -6.27 -6.93 7.38
C ILE A 46 -5.08 -6.54 6.49
N PHE A 47 -3.97 -7.27 6.53
CA PHE A 47 -2.81 -7.01 5.68
C PHE A 47 -2.95 -7.54 4.24
N ILE A 48 -4.02 -8.27 3.93
CA ILE A 48 -4.47 -8.58 2.57
C ILE A 48 -5.50 -7.51 2.19
N HIS A 49 -5.01 -6.41 1.63
CA HIS A 49 -5.72 -5.13 1.60
C HIS A 49 -6.35 -4.80 0.24
N VAL A 50 -5.70 -5.15 -0.87
CA VAL A 50 -6.22 -4.81 -2.21
C VAL A 50 -7.65 -5.35 -2.45
N PRO A 51 -8.00 -6.61 -2.09
CA PRO A 51 -9.36 -7.10 -2.31
C PRO A 51 -10.43 -6.28 -1.57
N HIS A 52 -10.11 -5.73 -0.39
CA HIS A 52 -11.01 -4.86 0.35
C HIS A 52 -11.33 -3.57 -0.42
N HIS A 53 -10.35 -2.99 -1.13
CA HIS A 53 -10.58 -1.82 -1.99
C HIS A 53 -11.39 -2.13 -3.24
N VAL A 54 -11.22 -3.34 -3.78
CA VAL A 54 -11.98 -3.81 -4.95
C VAL A 54 -13.45 -4.02 -4.58
N ASP A 55 -13.71 -4.72 -3.48
CA ASP A 55 -15.05 -4.95 -2.96
C ASP A 55 -15.02 -5.20 -1.44
N MET A 56 -15.49 -4.20 -0.68
CA MET A 56 -15.53 -4.25 0.78
C MET A 56 -16.48 -5.32 1.34
N ARG A 57 -17.36 -5.91 0.50
CA ARG A 57 -18.28 -6.97 0.91
C ARG A 57 -17.60 -8.33 1.00
N ILE A 58 -16.38 -8.48 0.48
CA ILE A 58 -15.62 -9.73 0.59
C ILE A 58 -15.28 -9.97 2.06
N PRO A 59 -15.74 -11.08 2.66
CA PRO A 59 -15.47 -11.34 4.06
C PRO A 59 -13.99 -11.68 4.26
N PHE A 60 -13.46 -11.37 5.46
CA PHE A 60 -12.03 -11.45 5.71
C PHE A 60 -11.40 -12.83 5.43
N TYR A 61 -12.15 -13.92 5.67
CA TYR A 61 -11.70 -15.29 5.44
C TYR A 61 -11.58 -15.65 3.94
N ARG A 62 -12.17 -14.85 3.03
CA ARG A 62 -12.04 -14.99 1.57
C ARG A 62 -11.00 -14.05 0.96
N LEU A 63 -10.43 -13.11 1.72
CA LEU A 63 -9.40 -12.20 1.22
C LEU A 63 -8.20 -12.92 0.59
N PRO A 64 -7.67 -14.05 1.13
CA PRO A 64 -6.59 -14.78 0.47
C PRO A 64 -6.98 -15.30 -0.92
N GLN A 65 -8.19 -15.86 -1.06
CA GLN A 65 -8.69 -16.36 -2.34
C GLN A 65 -8.87 -15.23 -3.36
N ALA A 66 -9.45 -14.11 -2.92
CA ALA A 66 -9.64 -12.93 -3.75
C ALA A 66 -8.29 -12.35 -4.21
N MET A 67 -7.31 -12.26 -3.30
CA MET A 67 -5.97 -11.80 -3.62
C MET A 67 -5.27 -12.69 -4.65
N ASN A 68 -5.36 -14.03 -4.51
CA ASN A 68 -4.80 -14.95 -5.49
C ASN A 68 -5.44 -14.76 -6.88
N SER A 69 -6.74 -14.49 -6.93
CA SER A 69 -7.46 -14.22 -8.19
C SER A 69 -7.00 -12.90 -8.83
N ILE A 70 -6.76 -11.88 -8.00
CA ILE A 70 -6.20 -10.60 -8.42
C ILE A 70 -4.77 -10.77 -8.96
N GLU A 71 -3.89 -11.48 -8.25
CA GLU A 71 -2.50 -11.70 -8.70
C GLU A 71 -2.46 -12.50 -10.01
N ALA A 72 -3.38 -13.46 -10.20
CA ALA A 72 -3.47 -14.24 -11.43
C ALA A 72 -4.01 -13.41 -12.63
N GLY A 73 -5.01 -12.55 -12.40
CA GLY A 73 -5.61 -11.72 -13.45
C GLY A 73 -4.80 -10.47 -13.80
N PHE A 74 -4.04 -9.94 -12.83
CA PHE A 74 -3.28 -8.70 -12.94
C PHE A 74 -1.87 -8.87 -12.36
N PRO A 75 -1.03 -9.72 -12.97
CA PRO A 75 0.30 -10.02 -12.44
C PRO A 75 1.16 -8.76 -12.36
N GLY A 76 1.77 -8.54 -11.19
CA GLY A 76 2.67 -7.41 -10.93
C GLY A 76 1.99 -6.08 -10.63
N VAL A 77 0.66 -5.98 -10.70
CA VAL A 77 -0.07 -4.74 -10.39
C VAL A 77 -0.16 -4.51 -8.87
N ALA A 78 -0.58 -5.53 -8.13
CA ALA A 78 -0.72 -5.41 -6.68
C ALA A 78 0.63 -5.63 -5.99
N ILE A 79 1.06 -4.65 -5.18
CA ILE A 79 2.34 -4.73 -4.48
C ILE A 79 2.17 -5.58 -3.23
N THR A 80 2.88 -6.71 -3.17
CA THR A 80 2.91 -7.61 -2.01
C THR A 80 4.31 -7.68 -1.40
N LYS A 81 4.44 -7.35 -0.11
CA LYS A 81 5.72 -7.33 0.62
C LYS A 81 5.66 -8.11 1.92
N LYS A 82 6.81 -8.55 2.46
CA LYS A 82 6.87 -9.07 3.84
C LYS A 82 6.95 -7.91 4.82
N LEU A 83 6.15 -7.93 5.89
CA LEU A 83 6.26 -6.90 6.92
C LEU A 83 7.63 -7.02 7.64
N ARG A 84 8.41 -5.95 7.60
CA ARG A 84 9.70 -5.83 8.32
C ARG A 84 9.73 -4.52 9.09
N MET A 85 10.18 -4.57 10.34
CA MET A 85 10.29 -3.37 11.18
C MET A 85 11.21 -2.31 10.57
N ARG A 86 12.33 -2.73 9.96
CA ARG A 86 13.23 -1.81 9.23
C ARG A 86 12.50 -1.04 8.12
N ASP A 87 11.64 -1.72 7.37
CA ASP A 87 10.93 -1.11 6.24
C ASP A 87 9.90 -0.10 6.75
N TYR A 88 9.29 -0.35 7.92
CA TYR A 88 8.45 0.62 8.60
C TYR A 88 9.20 1.90 8.95
N PHE A 89 10.37 1.82 9.61
CA PHE A 89 11.13 3.02 9.98
C PHE A 89 11.68 3.76 8.76
N THR A 90 12.12 3.03 7.74
CA THR A 90 12.64 3.60 6.48
C THR A 90 11.54 4.32 5.70
N THR A 91 10.36 3.71 5.61
CA THR A 91 9.19 4.29 4.96
C THR A 91 8.70 5.50 5.73
N THR A 92 8.51 5.35 7.04
CA THR A 92 7.99 6.41 7.90
C THR A 92 8.88 7.65 7.90
N SER A 93 10.22 7.48 7.83
CA SER A 93 11.13 8.61 7.78
C SER A 93 11.31 9.20 6.37
N GLY A 94 11.21 8.37 5.32
CA GLY A 94 11.48 8.76 3.94
C GLY A 94 10.28 9.21 3.13
N CYS A 95 9.07 8.81 3.50
CA CYS A 95 7.83 9.04 2.76
C CYS A 95 6.94 10.03 3.51
N LYS A 96 7.26 11.32 3.40
CA LYS A 96 6.60 12.40 4.14
C LYS A 96 5.70 13.25 3.25
N LEU A 97 6.13 13.49 2.02
CA LEU A 97 5.39 14.21 1.00
C LEU A 97 5.38 13.35 -0.26
N TYR A 98 4.29 13.42 -1.01
CA TYR A 98 4.21 12.80 -2.32
C TYR A 98 4.33 13.89 -3.38
N ASP A 99 5.27 13.72 -4.29
CA ASP A 99 5.44 14.60 -5.43
C ASP A 99 4.78 13.96 -6.67
N PHE A 100 3.74 14.61 -7.17
CA PHE A 100 2.99 14.13 -8.33
C PHE A 100 3.71 14.37 -9.67
N GLU A 101 4.73 15.23 -9.72
CA GLU A 101 5.53 15.45 -10.93
C GLU A 101 6.54 14.30 -11.11
N SER A 102 7.31 13.98 -10.05
CA SER A 102 8.23 12.83 -10.08
C SER A 102 7.54 11.48 -9.85
N GLY A 103 6.31 11.47 -9.34
CA GLY A 103 5.58 10.25 -9.00
C GLY A 103 6.20 9.48 -7.82
N ALA A 104 6.91 10.18 -6.93
CA ALA A 104 7.69 9.57 -5.87
C ALA A 104 7.45 10.20 -4.49
N TRP A 105 7.70 9.41 -3.46
CA TRP A 105 7.71 9.87 -2.07
C TRP A 105 9.02 10.55 -1.72
N SER A 106 8.95 11.69 -1.03
CA SER A 106 10.08 12.48 -0.58
C SER A 106 10.01 12.81 0.92
N ARG A 107 11.15 13.24 1.47
CA ARG A 107 11.23 13.81 2.82
C ARG A 107 10.69 15.25 2.80
N TYR A 108 10.35 15.80 3.97
CA TYR A 108 10.07 17.23 4.06
C TYR A 108 11.27 18.04 3.56
N PRO A 109 11.05 19.15 2.83
CA PRO A 109 12.11 20.10 2.52
C PRO A 109 12.76 20.56 3.82
N THR A 110 14.08 20.55 3.87
CA THR A 110 14.80 21.24 4.94
C THR A 110 14.49 22.72 4.83
N LYS A 111 14.07 23.36 5.93
CA LYS A 111 14.00 24.82 5.97
C LYS A 111 15.38 25.36 5.60
N GLN A 112 15.50 26.05 4.46
CA GLN A 112 16.67 26.88 4.22
C GLN A 112 16.72 27.89 5.38
N LYS A 113 17.85 27.95 6.10
CA LYS A 113 18.08 29.06 7.02
C LYS A 113 18.02 30.32 6.16
N ALA A 114 17.10 31.24 6.46
CA ALA A 114 17.14 32.57 5.90
C ALA A 114 18.53 33.14 6.21
N ALA A 115 19.25 33.53 5.16
CA ALA A 115 20.52 34.24 5.27
C ALA A 115 20.28 35.66 5.77
#